data_AF-A0AAU8RCA8-F1
#
_entry.id   AF-A0AAU8RCA8-F1
#
_cell.length_a   1.000
_cell.length_b   1.000
_cell.length_c   1.000
_cell.angle_alpha   90.00
_cell.angle_beta   90.00
_cell.angle_gamma   90.00
#
_symmetry.space_group_name_H-M   'P 1'
#
loop_
_entity.id
_entity.type
_entity.pdbx_description
1 polymer ?
#
loop_
_entity_poly.entity_id
_entity_poly.type
_entity_poly.pdbx_seq_one_letter_code
_entity_poly.pdbx_strand_id
1 'polypeptide(L)'
;MRRLLLIPFLVTFLIGNSSSCKKDTDFIAEVIEAELLEEEVIEGIIPEEEEEEVSEPELPEEDPVTEEEDNNTSLKKDQGSSYCGPYIISEPLVLTGLKDTILSGLDISNPSGHAITLTDCSNVVIKESYLHHSSGNGVLIVSSNNITIENNTLEAVSTGVYAQYSQGVKVLNNDVKNVVGPFPRGQMAQFANCTGAGNKINYNVLENFIGESYAEDAINLFNSTGTSSSPIEIYGNWIRGGGPSGTGGGIMTGDNGGAYVIVKNNILVNPGQYGIAIAGGTNIKIHDNVVYAKEQTFTNVGVYIWNQSPTSSCQSNQIYNNKVCWTNKKGYFNAAWNSGNCGTVIGWDENTWDTEFNGSVLPETILSDCNN
;
A
#
# COMPACT_ATOMS: atom_id res chain seq x y z
N MET A 1 -0.50 61.38 39.94
CA MET A 1 -0.60 60.04 40.57
C MET A 1 -0.85 59.01 39.48
N ARG A 2 -0.08 57.93 39.53
CA ARG A 2 0.21 57.00 38.43
C ARG A 2 -0.99 56.14 38.03
N ARG A 3 -1.14 55.96 36.71
CA ARG A 3 -1.90 54.90 36.05
C ARG A 3 -1.30 53.53 36.39
N LEU A 4 -2.13 52.51 36.57
CA LEU A 4 -1.72 51.12 36.47
C LEU A 4 -2.69 50.39 35.51
N LEU A 5 -2.12 49.86 34.44
CA LEU A 5 -2.79 49.01 33.44
C LEU A 5 -3.14 47.65 34.05
N LEU A 6 -4.32 47.13 33.72
CA LEU A 6 -4.62 45.71 33.78
C LEU A 6 -4.63 45.17 32.34
N ILE A 7 -3.65 44.32 32.03
CA ILE A 7 -3.58 43.53 30.80
C ILE A 7 -4.20 42.16 31.12
N PRO A 8 -5.13 41.63 30.30
CA PRO A 8 -5.59 40.26 30.43
C PRO A 8 -4.54 39.31 29.83
N PHE A 9 -4.11 38.31 30.60
CA PHE A 9 -3.37 37.16 30.07
C PHE A 9 -4.34 36.29 29.27
N LEU A 10 -4.28 36.41 27.96
CA LEU A 10 -4.79 35.43 27.02
C LEU A 10 -3.81 34.25 27.04
N VAL A 11 -4.17 33.15 27.68
CA VAL A 11 -3.44 31.88 27.49
C VAL A 11 -3.97 31.28 26.20
N THR A 12 -3.27 31.56 25.11
CA THR A 12 -3.45 30.85 23.85
C THR A 12 -2.91 29.43 24.06
N PHE A 13 -3.81 28.46 24.22
CA PHE A 13 -3.45 27.05 24.08
C PHE A 13 -3.11 26.83 22.60
N LEU A 14 -1.83 26.81 22.27
CA LEU A 14 -1.34 26.19 21.05
C LEU A 14 -1.59 24.69 21.19
N ILE A 15 -2.74 24.23 20.71
CA ILE A 15 -2.95 22.82 20.41
C ILE A 15 -2.11 22.55 19.17
N GLY A 16 -0.84 22.21 19.38
CA GLY A 16 -0.07 21.51 18.37
C GLY A 16 -0.73 20.16 18.17
N ASN A 17 -1.38 19.95 17.02
CA ASN A 17 -1.73 18.62 16.56
C ASN A 17 -0.43 17.84 16.40
N SER A 18 0.00 17.08 17.40
CA SER A 18 1.09 16.13 17.19
C SER A 18 0.54 15.02 16.29
N SER A 19 0.93 15.06 15.03
CA SER A 19 0.56 14.11 13.98
C SER A 19 1.32 12.77 14.09
N SER A 20 1.78 12.42 15.30
CA SER A 20 2.42 11.14 15.60
C SER A 20 1.35 10.15 16.06
N CYS A 21 1.48 8.87 15.69
CA CYS A 21 0.53 7.83 16.13
C CYS A 21 0.63 7.49 17.62
N LYS A 22 1.68 7.93 18.32
CA LYS A 22 1.77 7.86 19.79
C LYS A 22 1.17 9.12 20.39
N LYS A 23 0.14 8.97 21.23
CA LYS A 23 -0.26 10.02 22.18
C LYS A 23 0.69 9.94 23.37
N ASP A 24 1.02 11.09 23.98
CA ASP A 24 1.85 11.23 25.19
C ASP A 24 1.27 10.54 26.46
N THR A 25 0.29 9.64 26.34
CA THR A 25 -0.47 9.06 27.47
C THR A 25 -0.37 7.54 27.60
N ASP A 26 0.41 6.84 26.77
CA ASP A 26 0.47 5.36 26.81
C ASP A 26 1.37 4.78 27.94
N PHE A 27 1.61 5.54 29.01
CA PHE A 27 2.38 5.10 30.20
C PHE A 27 1.54 4.50 31.34
N ILE A 28 0.29 4.09 31.11
CA ILE A 28 -0.47 3.32 32.11
C ILE A 28 -0.83 1.95 31.55
N ALA A 29 0.13 1.03 31.66
CA ALA A 29 -0.17 -0.39 31.66
C ALA A 29 -0.87 -0.71 32.98
N GLU A 30 -2.18 -0.93 32.93
CA GLU A 30 -2.92 -1.51 34.05
C GLU A 30 -2.62 -3.02 34.07
N VAL A 31 -1.77 -3.42 35.02
CA VAL A 31 -1.34 -4.79 35.26
C VAL A 31 -2.53 -5.61 35.77
N ILE A 32 -2.93 -6.64 35.02
CA ILE A 32 -3.80 -7.70 35.55
C ILE A 32 -2.88 -8.69 36.28
N GLU A 33 -3.00 -8.73 37.61
CA GLU A 33 -2.28 -9.69 38.46
C GLU A 33 -2.74 -11.13 38.14
N ALA A 34 -1.76 -11.98 37.83
CA ALA A 34 -1.88 -13.43 37.96
C ALA A 34 -0.83 -13.88 39.00
N GLU A 35 -1.32 -14.18 40.19
CA GLU A 35 -0.61 -14.92 41.26
C GLU A 35 -0.11 -16.28 40.72
N LEU A 36 1.14 -16.66 41.01
CA LEU A 36 1.54 -17.99 41.51
C LEU A 36 3.08 -18.10 41.69
N LEU A 37 3.46 -18.19 42.98
CA LEU A 37 4.50 -18.99 43.67
C LEU A 37 5.99 -18.97 43.26
N GLU A 38 6.80 -18.74 44.30
CA GLU A 38 8.26 -18.69 44.42
C GLU A 38 8.95 -20.07 44.45
N GLU A 39 10.23 -20.06 44.08
CA GLU A 39 11.42 -20.79 44.62
C GLU A 39 12.39 -21.09 43.43
N GLU A 40 13.72 -21.05 43.49
CA GLU A 40 14.73 -20.42 44.35
C GLU A 40 16.07 -20.45 43.54
N VAL A 41 16.95 -19.50 43.86
CA VAL A 41 18.32 -19.16 43.42
C VAL A 41 19.31 -20.32 43.23
N ILE A 42 20.22 -20.24 42.22
CA ILE A 42 21.68 -20.56 42.36
C ILE A 42 22.53 -19.62 41.47
N GLU A 43 23.55 -19.00 42.10
CA GLU A 43 24.60 -18.12 41.57
C GLU A 43 25.62 -18.81 40.64
N GLY A 44 26.33 -18.03 39.80
CA GLY A 44 27.68 -18.44 39.37
C GLY A 44 28.33 -17.73 38.18
N ILE A 45 29.06 -16.64 38.48
CA ILE A 45 30.40 -16.28 37.97
C ILE A 45 30.54 -15.73 36.53
N ILE A 46 31.00 -14.47 36.49
CA ILE A 46 31.57 -13.70 35.36
C ILE A 46 33.10 -13.95 35.31
N PRO A 47 33.72 -13.89 34.12
CA PRO A 47 34.93 -13.08 34.01
C PRO A 47 34.89 -12.10 32.83
N GLU A 48 35.41 -10.91 33.13
CA GLU A 48 35.86 -9.85 32.22
C GLU A 48 37.05 -10.32 31.38
N GLU A 49 37.19 -9.79 30.16
CA GLU A 49 38.47 -9.54 29.45
C GLU A 49 38.13 -8.67 28.22
N GLU A 50 38.44 -7.37 28.29
CA GLU A 50 39.63 -6.68 27.75
C GLU A 50 39.38 -6.10 26.34
N GLU A 51 39.37 -4.77 26.30
CA GLU A 51 39.26 -3.92 25.12
C GLU A 51 40.62 -3.85 24.40
N GLU A 52 40.65 -4.11 23.09
CA GLU A 52 41.76 -3.72 22.22
C GLU A 52 41.31 -2.60 21.26
N GLU A 53 41.89 -1.42 21.45
CA GLU A 53 41.92 -0.32 20.49
C GLU A 53 42.59 -0.76 19.19
N VAL A 54 41.91 -0.58 18.05
CA VAL A 54 42.57 -0.56 16.74
C VAL A 54 42.13 0.66 15.95
N SER A 55 43.14 1.42 15.57
CA SER A 55 43.15 2.72 14.88
C SER A 55 42.35 2.78 13.58
N GLU A 56 41.59 3.87 13.42
CA GLU A 56 40.97 4.34 12.18
C GLU A 56 42.01 4.63 11.06
N PRO A 57 41.69 4.35 9.79
CA PRO A 57 42.33 5.00 8.66
C PRO A 57 41.54 6.23 8.20
N GLU A 58 42.26 7.34 8.02
CA GLU A 58 41.79 8.63 7.49
C GLU A 58 41.05 8.48 6.13
N LEU A 59 39.87 9.09 6.05
CA LEU A 59 39.15 9.34 4.79
C LEU A 59 39.66 10.66 4.16
N PRO A 60 39.78 10.74 2.82
CA PRO A 60 40.18 11.98 2.16
C PRO A 60 39.05 13.02 2.17
N GLU A 61 39.45 14.27 2.36
CA GLU A 61 38.60 15.47 2.29
C GLU A 61 38.01 15.63 0.88
N GLU A 62 36.67 15.69 0.78
CA GLU A 62 35.98 16.26 -0.38
C GLU A 62 35.36 17.61 -0.02
N ASP A 63 35.64 18.59 -0.88
CA ASP A 63 35.17 19.97 -0.81
C ASP A 63 33.62 20.08 -0.80
N PRO A 64 33.05 21.13 -0.19
CA PRO A 64 31.61 21.27 -0.07
C PRO A 64 30.99 21.77 -1.38
N VAL A 65 30.26 20.90 -2.07
CA VAL A 65 29.27 21.31 -3.07
C VAL A 65 27.93 21.48 -2.36
N THR A 66 27.56 22.72 -2.09
CA THR A 66 26.21 23.10 -1.68
C THR A 66 25.30 23.09 -2.90
N GLU A 67 24.63 21.97 -3.15
CA GLU A 67 23.37 21.95 -3.89
C GLU A 67 22.31 21.37 -2.96
N GLU A 68 21.40 22.22 -2.48
CA GLU A 68 20.13 21.78 -1.94
C GLU A 68 19.31 21.19 -3.10
N GLU A 69 19.63 19.95 -3.50
CA GLU A 69 18.70 19.14 -4.27
C GLU A 69 17.53 18.77 -3.35
N ASP A 70 16.35 19.23 -3.75
CA ASP A 70 15.08 18.87 -3.15
C ASP A 70 14.91 17.34 -3.23
N ASN A 71 15.25 16.64 -2.14
CA ASN A 71 15.18 15.18 -2.01
C ASN A 71 13.79 14.59 -2.36
N ASN A 72 12.78 15.44 -2.52
CA ASN A 72 11.43 15.06 -2.91
C ASN A 72 11.28 14.79 -4.42
N THR A 73 12.15 15.35 -5.28
CA THR A 73 12.07 15.14 -6.75
C THR A 73 12.75 13.85 -7.21
N SER A 74 13.77 13.35 -6.50
CA SER A 74 14.46 12.11 -6.90
C SER A 74 13.64 10.84 -6.65
N LEU A 75 12.81 10.83 -5.60
CA LEU A 75 11.91 9.72 -5.26
C LEU A 75 10.78 9.49 -6.28
N LYS A 76 10.37 10.54 -7.03
CA LYS A 76 9.24 10.46 -7.97
C LYS A 76 9.64 9.95 -9.36
N LYS A 77 10.91 10.04 -9.76
CA LYS A 77 11.35 9.83 -11.15
C LYS A 77 10.94 8.47 -11.74
N ASP A 78 10.72 7.46 -10.89
CA ASP A 78 10.34 6.10 -11.28
C ASP A 78 8.98 5.63 -10.70
N GLN A 79 8.14 6.56 -10.22
CA GLN A 79 6.88 6.25 -9.55
C GLN A 79 5.68 6.82 -10.35
N GLY A 80 4.66 6.00 -10.58
CA GLY A 80 3.47 6.44 -11.29
C GLY A 80 3.72 6.68 -12.79
N SER A 81 2.77 7.35 -13.44
CA SER A 81 2.83 7.59 -14.90
C SER A 81 3.72 8.77 -15.23
N SER A 82 4.81 8.55 -15.98
CA SER A 82 5.63 9.66 -16.48
C SER A 82 5.07 10.35 -17.74
N TYR A 83 3.88 9.97 -18.22
CA TYR A 83 3.31 10.44 -19.48
C TYR A 83 2.08 11.32 -19.27
N CYS A 84 2.15 12.53 -19.82
CA CYS A 84 1.12 13.58 -19.70
C CYS A 84 0.48 13.97 -21.03
N GLY A 85 0.65 13.14 -22.07
CA GLY A 85 0.15 13.41 -23.41
C GLY A 85 1.24 13.90 -24.37
N PRO A 86 0.86 14.32 -25.59
CA PRO A 86 -0.52 14.48 -26.04
C PRO A 86 -1.29 13.16 -26.16
N TYR A 87 -2.61 13.21 -26.04
CA TYR A 87 -3.48 12.06 -26.24
C TYR A 87 -4.34 12.22 -27.51
N ILE A 88 -4.74 11.10 -28.08
CA ILE A 88 -5.65 11.01 -29.22
C ILE A 88 -6.96 10.43 -28.71
N ILE A 89 -8.05 11.20 -28.85
CA ILE A 89 -9.39 10.77 -28.49
C ILE A 89 -9.73 9.48 -29.25
N SER A 90 -10.20 8.48 -28.52
CA SER A 90 -10.67 7.21 -29.04
C SER A 90 -11.99 6.82 -28.38
N GLU A 91 -12.84 6.14 -29.17
CA GLU A 91 -13.97 5.41 -28.62
C GLU A 91 -13.50 4.28 -27.70
N PRO A 92 -14.36 3.81 -26.78
CA PRO A 92 -14.05 2.65 -25.95
C PRO A 92 -13.71 1.41 -26.77
N LEU A 93 -12.75 0.62 -26.28
CA LEU A 93 -12.22 -0.53 -27.01
C LEU A 93 -12.74 -1.84 -26.42
N VAL A 94 -13.28 -2.71 -27.26
CA VAL A 94 -13.67 -4.08 -26.91
C VAL A 94 -12.97 -5.03 -27.88
N LEU A 95 -11.94 -5.72 -27.40
CA LEU A 95 -10.99 -6.46 -28.22
C LEU A 95 -10.97 -7.93 -27.79
N THR A 96 -11.13 -8.83 -28.76
CA THR A 96 -11.11 -10.28 -28.54
C THR A 96 -10.04 -10.92 -29.40
N GLY A 97 -9.21 -11.78 -28.81
CA GLY A 97 -8.20 -12.54 -29.55
C GLY A 97 -7.03 -11.70 -30.09
N LEU A 98 -6.86 -10.46 -29.61
CA LEU A 98 -5.80 -9.56 -30.06
C LEU A 98 -4.42 -10.10 -29.65
N LYS A 99 -3.44 -10.01 -30.56
CA LYS A 99 -2.08 -10.50 -30.31
C LYS A 99 -1.03 -9.51 -30.75
N ASP A 100 0.07 -9.46 -30.00
CA ASP A 100 1.32 -8.76 -30.36
C ASP A 100 1.09 -7.29 -30.74
N THR A 101 0.32 -6.60 -29.89
CA THR A 101 -0.17 -5.24 -30.17
C THR A 101 0.20 -4.27 -29.06
N ILE A 102 0.51 -3.04 -29.46
CA ILE A 102 0.65 -1.89 -28.56
C ILE A 102 -0.52 -0.94 -28.81
N LEU A 103 -1.25 -0.60 -27.76
CA LEU A 103 -2.27 0.46 -27.72
C LEU A 103 -1.67 1.60 -26.91
N SER A 104 -1.52 2.78 -27.52
CA SER A 104 -0.82 3.88 -26.86
C SER A 104 -1.32 5.27 -27.22
N GLY A 105 -1.16 6.22 -26.30
CA GLY A 105 -1.48 7.63 -26.55
C GLY A 105 -2.98 7.89 -26.66
N LEU A 106 -3.84 7.07 -26.04
CA LEU A 106 -5.28 7.16 -26.19
C LEU A 106 -5.91 7.98 -25.06
N ASP A 107 -6.89 8.82 -25.40
CA ASP A 107 -7.82 9.45 -24.46
C ASP A 107 -9.17 8.73 -24.63
N ILE A 108 -9.60 8.02 -23.59
CA ILE A 108 -10.82 7.20 -23.62
C ILE A 108 -11.65 7.49 -22.38
N SER A 109 -12.93 7.79 -22.60
CA SER A 109 -13.96 7.76 -21.57
C SER A 109 -15.14 6.90 -21.98
N ASN A 110 -15.78 6.24 -21.01
CA ASN A 110 -16.97 5.42 -21.25
C ASN A 110 -18.00 5.54 -20.12
N PRO A 111 -18.91 6.53 -20.17
CA PRO A 111 -19.95 6.70 -19.14
C PRO A 111 -20.90 5.51 -18.99
N SER A 112 -20.86 4.52 -19.90
CA SER A 112 -21.74 3.36 -19.92
C SER A 112 -21.03 2.01 -19.75
N GLY A 113 -19.72 1.99 -19.52
CA GLY A 113 -18.97 0.73 -19.39
C GLY A 113 -17.46 0.92 -19.18
N HIS A 114 -16.69 -0.09 -19.60
CA HIS A 114 -15.23 -0.10 -19.50
C HIS A 114 -14.58 0.78 -20.56
N ALA A 115 -13.45 1.43 -20.25
CA ALA A 115 -12.69 2.14 -21.28
C ALA A 115 -12.02 1.16 -22.27
N ILE A 116 -11.35 0.12 -21.75
CA ILE A 116 -10.77 -0.96 -22.56
C ILE A 116 -11.17 -2.33 -22.00
N THR A 117 -11.63 -3.22 -22.87
CA THR A 117 -11.89 -4.64 -22.57
C THR A 117 -11.03 -5.52 -23.48
N LEU A 118 -10.26 -6.42 -22.86
CA LEU A 118 -9.47 -7.46 -23.52
C LEU A 118 -10.00 -8.84 -23.13
N THR A 119 -10.37 -9.64 -24.11
CA THR A 119 -10.80 -11.04 -23.92
C THR A 119 -9.95 -11.96 -24.78
N ASP A 120 -9.41 -13.04 -24.19
CA ASP A 120 -8.60 -14.04 -24.91
C ASP A 120 -7.41 -13.43 -25.69
N CYS A 121 -6.83 -12.33 -25.18
CA CYS A 121 -5.74 -11.61 -25.83
C CYS A 121 -4.38 -12.10 -25.33
N SER A 122 -3.32 -11.89 -26.13
CA SER A 122 -1.96 -12.24 -25.73
C SER A 122 -0.90 -11.24 -26.18
N ASN A 123 0.11 -10.96 -25.36
CA ASN A 123 1.21 -10.04 -25.72
C ASN A 123 0.69 -8.65 -26.13
N VAL A 124 -0.16 -8.06 -25.29
CA VAL A 124 -0.70 -6.72 -25.53
C VAL A 124 -0.13 -5.75 -24.50
N VAL A 125 0.29 -4.58 -24.97
CA VAL A 125 0.72 -3.46 -24.12
C VAL A 125 -0.28 -2.33 -24.27
N ILE A 126 -0.82 -1.83 -23.17
CA ILE A 126 -1.60 -0.59 -23.09
C ILE A 126 -0.74 0.41 -22.35
N LYS A 127 -0.35 1.49 -23.02
CA LYS A 127 0.55 2.47 -22.42
C LYS A 127 0.25 3.92 -22.74
N GLU A 128 0.77 4.83 -21.93
CA GLU A 128 0.78 6.27 -22.26
C GLU A 128 -0.64 6.79 -22.59
N SER A 129 -1.67 6.25 -21.94
CA SER A 129 -3.08 6.55 -22.22
C SER A 129 -3.78 7.17 -21.01
N TYR A 130 -4.77 7.99 -21.27
CA TYR A 130 -5.65 8.60 -20.29
C TYR A 130 -7.03 7.92 -20.34
N LEU A 131 -7.33 7.13 -19.32
CA LEU A 131 -8.56 6.33 -19.21
C LEU A 131 -9.42 6.92 -18.11
N HIS A 132 -10.48 7.64 -18.47
CA HIS A 132 -11.16 8.47 -17.48
C HIS A 132 -12.67 8.40 -17.53
N HIS A 133 -13.31 8.84 -16.43
CA HIS A 133 -14.76 9.06 -16.34
C HIS A 133 -15.59 7.91 -16.91
N SER A 134 -15.20 6.68 -16.55
CA SER A 134 -15.82 5.46 -17.05
C SER A 134 -16.65 4.82 -15.95
N SER A 135 -17.90 4.45 -16.24
CA SER A 135 -18.76 3.81 -15.24
C SER A 135 -18.36 2.36 -14.96
N GLY A 136 -17.56 1.76 -15.84
CA GLY A 136 -16.83 0.52 -15.61
C GLY A 136 -15.34 0.74 -15.32
N ASN A 137 -14.60 -0.35 -15.26
CA ASN A 137 -13.14 -0.36 -15.11
C ASN A 137 -12.43 0.42 -16.22
N GLY A 138 -11.27 1.00 -15.91
CA GLY A 138 -10.38 1.55 -16.92
C GLY A 138 -9.90 0.47 -17.88
N VAL A 139 -9.37 -0.63 -17.34
CA VAL A 139 -9.03 -1.82 -18.13
C VAL A 139 -9.65 -3.07 -17.52
N LEU A 140 -10.45 -3.79 -18.31
CA LEU A 140 -10.92 -5.14 -18.01
C LEU A 140 -10.10 -6.15 -18.84
N ILE A 141 -9.50 -7.14 -18.19
CA ILE A 141 -8.72 -8.21 -18.81
C ILE A 141 -9.34 -9.55 -18.43
N VAL A 142 -9.73 -10.36 -19.40
CA VAL A 142 -10.35 -11.66 -19.18
C VAL A 142 -9.63 -12.73 -19.99
N SER A 143 -9.28 -13.85 -19.34
CA SER A 143 -8.70 -15.05 -19.99
C SER A 143 -7.50 -14.74 -20.89
N SER A 144 -6.67 -13.77 -20.51
CA SER A 144 -5.59 -13.24 -21.36
C SER A 144 -4.21 -13.57 -20.80
N ASN A 145 -3.18 -13.48 -21.65
CA ASN A 145 -1.81 -13.83 -21.28
C ASN A 145 -0.82 -12.72 -21.63
N ASN A 146 0.13 -12.42 -20.75
CA ASN A 146 1.19 -11.44 -21.00
C ASN A 146 0.63 -10.08 -21.44
N ILE A 147 -0.17 -9.47 -20.57
CA ILE A 147 -0.77 -8.16 -20.78
C ILE A 147 -0.04 -7.16 -19.89
N THR A 148 0.42 -6.06 -20.47
CA THR A 148 1.11 -4.98 -19.73
C THR A 148 0.30 -3.70 -19.81
N ILE A 149 -0.01 -3.13 -18.66
CA ILE A 149 -0.68 -1.83 -18.50
C ILE A 149 0.35 -0.92 -17.85
N GLU A 150 0.96 -0.01 -18.62
CA GLU A 150 2.09 0.79 -18.15
C GLU A 150 2.00 2.29 -18.46
N ASN A 151 2.43 3.16 -17.55
CA ASN A 151 2.47 4.61 -17.78
C ASN A 151 1.13 5.19 -18.25
N ASN A 152 0.01 4.71 -17.67
CA ASN A 152 -1.31 5.27 -17.94
C ASN A 152 -1.79 6.11 -16.77
N THR A 153 -2.64 7.09 -17.08
CA THR A 153 -3.40 7.84 -16.08
C THR A 153 -4.83 7.34 -16.11
N LEU A 154 -5.35 6.91 -14.97
CA LEU A 154 -6.71 6.42 -14.82
C LEU A 154 -7.45 7.30 -13.80
N GLU A 155 -8.54 7.96 -14.21
CA GLU A 155 -9.25 8.92 -13.35
C GLU A 155 -10.76 8.68 -13.35
N ALA A 156 -11.39 8.63 -12.17
CA ALA A 156 -12.85 8.47 -12.06
C ALA A 156 -13.37 7.24 -12.82
N VAL A 157 -12.69 6.11 -12.66
CA VAL A 157 -13.07 4.80 -13.21
C VAL A 157 -13.54 3.87 -12.08
N SER A 158 -14.41 2.91 -12.38
CA SER A 158 -14.94 1.98 -11.35
C SER A 158 -13.83 1.24 -10.59
N THR A 159 -12.80 0.81 -11.32
CA THR A 159 -11.56 0.18 -10.85
C THR A 159 -10.51 0.48 -11.91
N GLY A 160 -9.26 0.72 -11.52
CA GLY A 160 -8.19 1.01 -12.48
C GLY A 160 -7.99 -0.15 -13.46
N VAL A 161 -7.47 -1.27 -12.95
CA VAL A 161 -7.29 -2.51 -13.72
C VAL A 161 -7.96 -3.67 -13.01
N TYR A 162 -8.83 -4.40 -13.72
CA TYR A 162 -9.39 -5.66 -13.25
C TYR A 162 -9.01 -6.80 -14.20
N ALA A 163 -8.22 -7.75 -13.70
CA ALA A 163 -7.81 -8.93 -14.44
C ALA A 163 -8.43 -10.20 -13.87
N GLN A 164 -9.00 -11.03 -14.74
CA GLN A 164 -9.67 -12.26 -14.39
C GLN A 164 -9.17 -13.44 -15.21
N TYR A 165 -8.92 -14.59 -14.55
CA TYR A 165 -8.51 -15.84 -15.20
C TYR A 165 -7.29 -15.70 -16.13
N SER A 166 -6.39 -14.78 -15.81
CA SER A 166 -5.29 -14.36 -16.69
C SER A 166 -3.92 -14.74 -16.12
N GLN A 167 -2.88 -14.68 -16.93
CA GLN A 167 -1.50 -15.00 -16.52
C GLN A 167 -0.52 -13.98 -17.09
N GLY A 168 0.55 -13.68 -16.37
CA GLY A 168 1.56 -12.72 -16.80
C GLY A 168 1.03 -11.29 -16.94
N VAL A 169 0.03 -10.90 -16.12
CA VAL A 169 -0.52 -9.54 -16.14
C VAL A 169 0.38 -8.60 -15.35
N LYS A 170 0.77 -7.48 -15.95
CA LYS A 170 1.65 -6.48 -15.35
C LYS A 170 0.95 -5.13 -15.32
N VAL A 171 0.78 -4.56 -14.13
CA VAL A 171 0.26 -3.20 -13.91
C VAL A 171 1.39 -2.38 -13.34
N LEU A 172 2.02 -1.55 -14.19
CA LEU A 172 3.31 -0.93 -13.91
C LEU A 172 3.19 0.59 -14.03
N ASN A 173 3.70 1.36 -13.07
CA ASN A 173 3.90 2.80 -13.27
C ASN A 173 2.64 3.55 -13.75
N ASN A 174 1.46 3.20 -13.22
CA ASN A 174 0.22 3.91 -13.55
C ASN A 174 -0.13 4.90 -12.44
N ASP A 175 -0.74 6.01 -12.83
CA ASP A 175 -1.41 6.93 -11.91
C ASP A 175 -2.89 6.59 -11.89
N VAL A 176 -3.45 6.40 -10.69
CA VAL A 176 -4.87 6.15 -10.49
C VAL A 176 -5.42 7.18 -9.52
N LYS A 177 -6.39 7.96 -9.98
CA LYS A 177 -7.05 9.00 -9.20
C LYS A 177 -8.53 8.70 -9.06
N ASN A 178 -9.01 8.67 -7.81
CA ASN A 178 -10.43 8.51 -7.49
C ASN A 178 -11.09 7.31 -8.18
N VAL A 179 -10.90 6.10 -7.64
CA VAL A 179 -11.71 4.95 -8.06
C VAL A 179 -13.14 5.07 -7.53
N VAL A 180 -14.13 4.85 -8.38
CA VAL A 180 -15.55 5.21 -8.09
C VAL A 180 -16.48 4.02 -7.88
N GLY A 181 -15.98 2.79 -7.87
CA GLY A 181 -16.78 1.60 -7.57
C GLY A 181 -17.97 1.43 -8.52
N PRO A 182 -19.15 0.93 -8.05
CA PRO A 182 -19.49 0.56 -6.67
C PRO A 182 -18.99 -0.84 -6.29
N PHE A 183 -19.13 -1.20 -5.01
CA PHE A 183 -18.83 -2.55 -4.50
C PHE A 183 -19.40 -3.65 -5.43
N PRO A 184 -18.61 -4.67 -5.81
CA PRO A 184 -17.28 -4.99 -5.28
C PRO A 184 -16.12 -4.29 -6.00
N ARG A 185 -16.39 -3.32 -6.88
CA ARG A 185 -15.36 -2.48 -7.51
C ARG A 185 -14.94 -1.36 -6.57
N GLY A 186 -13.77 -0.79 -6.84
CA GLY A 186 -13.17 0.29 -6.06
C GLY A 186 -11.68 0.10 -5.83
N GLN A 187 -11.01 -0.66 -6.70
CA GLN A 187 -9.58 -0.96 -6.57
C GLN A 187 -8.75 -0.14 -7.55
N MET A 188 -7.49 0.15 -7.20
CA MET A 188 -6.47 0.51 -8.19
C MET A 188 -6.23 -0.67 -9.12
N ALA A 189 -6.05 -1.87 -8.54
CA ALA A 189 -5.88 -3.11 -9.28
C ALA A 189 -6.50 -4.29 -8.53
N GLN A 190 -7.22 -5.15 -9.26
CA GLN A 190 -7.62 -6.46 -8.75
C GLN A 190 -7.25 -7.57 -9.71
N PHE A 191 -6.60 -8.61 -9.17
CA PHE A 191 -6.40 -9.88 -9.84
C PHE A 191 -7.35 -10.92 -9.23
N ALA A 192 -8.18 -11.52 -10.06
CA ALA A 192 -9.14 -12.54 -9.67
C ALA A 192 -8.90 -13.84 -10.43
N ASN A 193 -8.43 -14.87 -9.73
CA ASN A 193 -8.01 -16.14 -10.32
C ASN A 193 -6.88 -15.96 -11.35
N CYS A 194 -5.98 -14.99 -11.14
CA CYS A 194 -4.76 -14.88 -11.94
C CYS A 194 -3.71 -15.86 -11.43
N THR A 195 -3.09 -16.60 -12.35
CA THR A 195 -2.17 -17.69 -11.98
C THR A 195 -0.86 -17.64 -12.77
N GLY A 196 0.11 -18.45 -12.34
CA GLY A 196 1.36 -18.64 -13.07
C GLY A 196 2.38 -17.53 -12.87
N ALA A 197 3.40 -17.53 -13.71
CA ALA A 197 4.54 -16.63 -13.60
C ALA A 197 4.24 -15.22 -14.16
N GLY A 198 5.03 -14.24 -13.73
CA GLY A 198 5.10 -12.92 -14.36
C GLY A 198 3.97 -11.94 -14.01
N ASN A 199 3.13 -12.25 -13.02
CA ASN A 199 2.08 -11.35 -12.53
C ASN A 199 2.69 -10.27 -11.62
N LYS A 200 2.39 -8.99 -11.88
CA LYS A 200 3.01 -7.84 -11.19
C LYS A 200 2.04 -6.67 -11.04
N ILE A 201 2.08 -5.99 -9.89
CA ILE A 201 1.43 -4.70 -9.62
C ILE A 201 2.49 -3.82 -8.96
N ASN A 202 3.27 -3.10 -9.77
CA ASN A 202 4.49 -2.44 -9.29
C ASN A 202 4.53 -0.95 -9.63
N TYR A 203 5.08 -0.15 -8.71
CA TYR A 203 5.37 1.28 -8.89
C TYR A 203 4.17 2.14 -9.34
N ASN A 204 2.95 1.70 -9.03
CA ASN A 204 1.75 2.50 -9.32
C ASN A 204 1.52 3.52 -8.20
N VAL A 205 0.81 4.60 -8.53
CA VAL A 205 0.33 5.60 -7.58
C VAL A 205 -1.19 5.53 -7.54
N LEU A 206 -1.76 5.42 -6.34
CA LEU A 206 -3.18 5.65 -6.08
C LEU A 206 -3.34 6.88 -5.20
N GLU A 207 -4.20 7.81 -5.62
CA GLU A 207 -4.70 8.88 -4.75
C GLU A 207 -6.23 8.95 -4.81
N ASN A 208 -6.86 8.68 -3.67
CA ASN A 208 -8.31 8.76 -3.49
C ASN A 208 -8.67 9.89 -2.52
N PHE A 209 -9.60 10.75 -2.93
CA PHE A 209 -10.13 11.83 -2.12
C PHE A 209 -11.50 11.45 -1.53
N ILE A 210 -11.67 11.66 -0.22
CA ILE A 210 -12.93 11.41 0.48
C ILE A 210 -14.04 12.24 -0.15
N GLY A 211 -15.15 11.60 -0.50
CA GLY A 211 -16.29 12.24 -1.16
C GLY A 211 -16.21 12.25 -2.69
N GLU A 212 -15.04 11.94 -3.26
CA GLU A 212 -14.82 11.84 -4.70
C GLU A 212 -14.56 10.40 -5.16
N SER A 213 -14.15 9.51 -4.25
CA SER A 213 -13.94 8.08 -4.50
C SER A 213 -14.96 7.19 -3.80
N TYR A 214 -15.19 5.98 -4.34
CA TYR A 214 -15.85 4.86 -3.68
C TYR A 214 -14.83 3.70 -3.61
N ALA A 215 -13.83 3.86 -2.75
CA ALA A 215 -12.72 2.93 -2.65
C ALA A 215 -13.10 1.68 -1.85
N GLU A 216 -12.67 0.52 -2.35
CA GLU A 216 -12.57 -0.74 -1.62
C GLU A 216 -11.10 -0.99 -1.28
N ASP A 217 -10.60 -2.22 -1.45
CA ASP A 217 -9.16 -2.50 -1.37
C ASP A 217 -8.41 -1.72 -2.44
N ALA A 218 -7.33 -1.01 -2.13
CA ALA A 218 -6.49 -0.41 -3.16
C ALA A 218 -5.94 -1.49 -4.12
N ILE A 219 -5.44 -2.61 -3.58
CA ILE A 219 -5.01 -3.77 -4.35
C ILE A 219 -5.66 -5.02 -3.76
N ASN A 220 -6.27 -5.86 -4.60
CA ASN A 220 -6.84 -7.15 -4.16
C ASN A 220 -6.34 -8.32 -5.02
N LEU A 221 -5.89 -9.39 -4.33
CA LEU A 221 -5.56 -10.68 -4.93
C LEU A 221 -6.59 -11.75 -4.53
N PHE A 222 -7.70 -11.80 -5.25
CA PHE A 222 -8.73 -12.80 -5.05
C PHE A 222 -8.32 -14.12 -5.71
N ASN A 223 -8.15 -15.17 -4.90
CA ASN A 223 -7.81 -16.53 -5.31
C ASN A 223 -6.69 -16.60 -6.38
N SER A 224 -5.66 -15.76 -6.23
CA SER A 224 -4.60 -15.60 -7.23
C SER A 224 -3.28 -16.20 -6.73
N THR A 225 -2.53 -16.86 -7.62
CA THR A 225 -1.36 -17.67 -7.23
C THR A 225 -0.20 -17.49 -8.20
N GLY A 226 0.95 -17.07 -7.68
CA GLY A 226 2.22 -17.08 -8.41
C GLY A 226 2.84 -18.47 -8.44
N THR A 227 4.11 -18.56 -8.80
CA THR A 227 4.91 -19.78 -8.60
C THR A 227 6.01 -19.54 -7.56
N SER A 228 6.61 -20.60 -7.03
CA SER A 228 7.75 -20.45 -6.11
C SER A 228 8.94 -19.71 -6.73
N SER A 229 9.14 -19.82 -8.05
CA SER A 229 10.18 -19.13 -8.81
C SER A 229 9.76 -17.78 -9.38
N SER A 230 8.45 -17.49 -9.42
CA SER A 230 7.88 -16.23 -9.91
C SER A 230 6.60 -15.93 -9.11
N PRO A 231 6.76 -15.50 -7.84
CA PRO A 231 5.63 -15.07 -7.03
C PRO A 231 4.95 -13.85 -7.66
N ILE A 232 3.67 -13.63 -7.34
CA ILE A 232 3.00 -12.36 -7.69
C ILE A 232 3.71 -11.24 -6.94
N GLU A 233 4.19 -10.23 -7.67
CA GLU A 233 4.85 -9.07 -7.10
C GLU A 233 3.84 -7.95 -6.85
N ILE A 234 3.83 -7.40 -5.64
CA ILE A 234 3.22 -6.12 -5.29
C ILE A 234 4.33 -5.25 -4.70
N TYR A 235 4.96 -4.46 -5.57
CA TYR A 235 6.23 -3.81 -5.25
C TYR A 235 6.19 -2.29 -5.43
N GLY A 236 6.67 -1.53 -4.45
CA GLY A 236 6.96 -0.12 -4.68
C GLY A 236 5.73 0.76 -4.97
N ASN A 237 4.52 0.34 -4.63
CA ASN A 237 3.33 1.16 -4.90
C ASN A 237 3.19 2.25 -3.84
N TRP A 238 2.74 3.43 -4.25
CA TRP A 238 2.33 4.51 -3.36
C TRP A 238 0.81 4.57 -3.34
N ILE A 239 0.24 4.44 -2.16
CA ILE A 239 -1.21 4.41 -1.97
C ILE A 239 -1.56 5.47 -0.94
N ARG A 240 -2.33 6.47 -1.34
CA ARG A 240 -2.88 7.47 -0.44
C ARG A 240 -4.39 7.55 -0.56
N GLY A 241 -5.03 7.53 0.60
CA GLY A 241 -6.47 7.65 0.68
C GLY A 241 -7.18 6.34 0.31
N GLY A 242 -8.41 6.26 0.79
CA GLY A 242 -9.27 5.09 0.73
C GLY A 242 -10.46 5.30 1.65
N GLY A 243 -11.24 4.24 1.86
CA GLY A 243 -12.50 4.35 2.61
C GLY A 243 -13.53 5.26 1.90
N PRO A 244 -14.67 5.55 2.55
CA PRO A 244 -15.07 5.12 3.89
C PRO A 244 -15.66 3.70 3.92
N SER A 245 -15.36 2.85 2.92
CA SER A 245 -15.78 1.44 2.91
C SER A 245 -15.52 0.78 4.27
N GLY A 246 -16.54 0.07 4.75
CA GLY A 246 -16.48 -0.70 5.98
C GLY A 246 -15.71 -2.02 5.83
N THR A 247 -15.27 -2.37 4.62
CA THR A 247 -14.58 -3.62 4.30
C THR A 247 -13.27 -3.42 3.55
N GLY A 248 -13.12 -2.33 2.81
CA GLY A 248 -11.95 -2.03 1.99
C GLY A 248 -10.78 -1.39 2.75
N GLY A 249 -9.56 -1.65 2.29
CA GLY A 249 -8.32 -1.10 2.85
C GLY A 249 -7.21 -0.91 1.81
N GLY A 250 -5.96 -1.11 2.20
CA GLY A 250 -4.83 -1.01 1.28
C GLY A 250 -4.67 -2.27 0.43
N ILE A 251 -3.80 -3.18 0.85
CA ILE A 251 -3.42 -4.35 0.05
C ILE A 251 -4.01 -5.62 0.68
N MET A 252 -4.97 -6.24 -0.01
CA MET A 252 -5.54 -7.53 0.33
C MET A 252 -4.82 -8.66 -0.40
N THR A 253 -4.20 -9.57 0.35
CA THR A 253 -3.68 -10.85 -0.15
C THR A 253 -4.40 -12.02 0.51
N GLY A 254 -4.38 -13.18 -0.13
CA GLY A 254 -5.00 -14.37 0.46
C GLY A 254 -6.54 -14.34 0.45
N ASP A 255 -7.15 -13.41 -0.28
CA ASP A 255 -8.60 -13.29 -0.37
C ASP A 255 -9.18 -14.52 -1.06
N ASN A 256 -9.92 -15.33 -0.31
CA ASN A 256 -10.35 -16.67 -0.70
C ASN A 256 -9.19 -17.62 -1.09
N GLY A 257 -8.03 -17.47 -0.44
CA GLY A 257 -6.84 -18.28 -0.68
C GLY A 257 -5.86 -17.65 -1.66
N GLY A 258 -5.08 -18.48 -2.35
CA GLY A 258 -3.95 -18.05 -3.18
C GLY A 258 -2.60 -18.45 -2.59
N ALA A 259 -1.53 -18.31 -3.37
CA ALA A 259 -0.18 -18.62 -2.90
C ALA A 259 0.93 -17.89 -3.66
N TYR A 260 2.13 -17.89 -3.08
CA TYR A 260 3.35 -17.33 -3.68
C TYR A 260 3.16 -15.86 -4.08
N VAL A 261 3.05 -15.01 -3.07
CA VAL A 261 2.90 -13.55 -3.22
C VAL A 261 4.01 -12.87 -2.43
N ILE A 262 4.58 -11.80 -3.00
CA ILE A 262 5.51 -10.91 -2.31
C ILE A 262 4.95 -9.49 -2.35
N VAL A 263 4.72 -8.92 -1.17
CA VAL A 263 4.33 -7.53 -0.95
C VAL A 263 5.49 -6.82 -0.27
N LYS A 264 6.20 -5.96 -0.99
CA LYS A 264 7.37 -5.27 -0.41
C LYS A 264 7.60 -3.86 -0.93
N ASN A 265 8.24 -3.03 -0.11
CA ASN A 265 8.61 -1.64 -0.40
C ASN A 265 7.43 -0.76 -0.82
N ASN A 266 6.20 -1.09 -0.40
CA ASN A 266 5.04 -0.22 -0.64
C ASN A 266 4.92 0.82 0.48
N ILE A 267 4.42 2.02 0.13
CA ILE A 267 4.12 3.08 1.10
C ILE A 267 2.62 3.37 1.06
N LEU A 268 1.95 3.16 2.19
CA LEU A 268 0.50 3.34 2.34
C LEU A 268 0.21 4.44 3.36
N VAL A 269 -0.60 5.43 2.97
CA VAL A 269 -0.99 6.57 3.81
C VAL A 269 -2.51 6.72 3.82
N ASN A 270 -3.12 6.43 4.97
CA ASN A 270 -4.57 6.42 5.17
C ASN A 270 -5.34 5.56 4.15
N PRO A 271 -4.95 4.29 3.93
CA PRO A 271 -5.45 3.49 2.81
C PRO A 271 -6.88 2.94 3.00
N GLY A 272 -7.54 3.19 4.14
CA GLY A 272 -8.89 2.70 4.41
C GLY A 272 -9.01 2.01 5.77
N GLN A 273 -9.81 0.94 5.83
CA GLN A 273 -10.07 0.21 7.07
C GLN A 273 -8.80 -0.50 7.60
N TYR A 274 -7.96 -1.00 6.71
CA TYR A 274 -6.69 -1.64 7.08
C TYR A 274 -5.57 -1.30 6.10
N GLY A 275 -4.32 -1.55 6.47
CA GLY A 275 -3.15 -1.30 5.63
C GLY A 275 -2.83 -2.48 4.70
N ILE A 276 -2.27 -3.56 5.24
CA ILE A 276 -1.91 -4.76 4.45
C ILE A 276 -2.45 -6.01 5.16
N ALA A 277 -3.03 -6.93 4.39
CA ALA A 277 -3.73 -8.08 4.93
C ALA A 277 -3.32 -9.41 4.28
N ILE A 278 -3.31 -10.47 5.10
CA ILE A 278 -3.37 -11.88 4.65
C ILE A 278 -4.71 -12.46 5.14
N ALA A 279 -5.66 -12.64 4.23
CA ALA A 279 -6.99 -13.19 4.52
C ALA A 279 -7.08 -14.74 4.41
N GLY A 280 -5.95 -15.38 4.10
CA GLY A 280 -5.84 -16.81 3.80
C GLY A 280 -4.58 -17.08 2.96
N GLY A 281 -4.46 -18.26 2.37
CA GLY A 281 -3.40 -18.59 1.42
C GLY A 281 -2.05 -19.00 2.04
N THR A 282 -1.09 -19.38 1.20
CA THR A 282 0.22 -19.90 1.64
C THR A 282 1.39 -19.21 0.95
N ASN A 283 2.56 -19.20 1.61
CA ASN A 283 3.78 -18.66 1.02
C ASN A 283 3.64 -17.19 0.60
N ILE A 284 2.90 -16.41 1.39
CA ILE A 284 2.76 -14.97 1.23
C ILE A 284 3.80 -14.29 2.12
N LYS A 285 4.53 -13.34 1.54
CA LYS A 285 5.53 -12.53 2.24
C LYS A 285 5.11 -11.06 2.21
N ILE A 286 5.02 -10.43 3.37
CA ILE A 286 4.80 -8.99 3.52
C ILE A 286 6.02 -8.42 4.24
N HIS A 287 6.85 -7.62 3.56
CA HIS A 287 8.04 -7.10 4.20
C HIS A 287 8.52 -5.75 3.68
N ASP A 288 9.27 -5.02 4.50
CA ASP A 288 9.87 -3.73 4.14
C ASP A 288 8.83 -2.69 3.65
N ASN A 289 7.58 -2.77 4.09
CA ASN A 289 6.54 -1.79 3.77
C ASN A 289 6.47 -0.70 4.84
N VAL A 290 6.03 0.50 4.45
CA VAL A 290 5.74 1.62 5.35
C VAL A 290 4.23 1.87 5.34
N VAL A 291 3.60 1.79 6.51
CA VAL A 291 2.13 1.88 6.62
C VAL A 291 1.75 2.91 7.68
N TYR A 292 1.08 3.97 7.26
CA TYR A 292 0.56 5.03 8.12
C TYR A 292 -0.96 5.10 8.03
N ALA A 293 -1.65 5.27 9.17
CA ALA A 293 -2.99 5.84 9.18
C ALA A 293 -3.26 6.67 10.43
N LYS A 294 -3.95 7.79 10.23
CA LYS A 294 -4.54 8.60 11.30
C LYS A 294 -5.91 8.05 11.73
N GLU A 295 -6.39 8.54 12.86
CA GLU A 295 -7.76 8.32 13.33
C GLU A 295 -8.76 8.84 12.30
N GLN A 296 -9.58 7.94 11.76
CA GLN A 296 -10.75 8.25 10.92
C GLN A 296 -11.89 7.32 11.30
N THR A 297 -13.12 7.65 10.92
CA THR A 297 -14.33 6.93 11.35
C THR A 297 -14.38 5.45 10.95
N PHE A 298 -13.55 5.04 9.99
CA PHE A 298 -13.46 3.69 9.44
C PHE A 298 -12.10 2.99 9.66
N THR A 299 -11.07 3.70 10.13
CA THR A 299 -9.72 3.12 10.33
C THR A 299 -9.76 2.03 11.40
N ASN A 300 -9.19 0.84 11.12
CA ASN A 300 -9.24 -0.32 12.02
C ASN A 300 -7.83 -0.78 12.41
N VAL A 301 -7.07 -1.44 11.53
CA VAL A 301 -5.78 -2.08 11.87
C VAL A 301 -4.72 -1.92 10.79
N GLY A 302 -3.46 -1.72 11.15
CA GLY A 302 -2.38 -1.53 10.17
C GLY A 302 -2.09 -2.76 9.32
N VAL A 303 -1.55 -3.80 9.92
CA VAL A 303 -1.26 -5.07 9.25
C VAL A 303 -2.03 -6.18 9.94
N TYR A 304 -2.67 -7.08 9.19
CA TYR A 304 -3.27 -8.24 9.82
C TYR A 304 -3.07 -9.54 9.04
N ILE A 305 -3.16 -10.62 9.79
CA ILE A 305 -3.28 -11.97 9.24
C ILE A 305 -4.44 -12.68 9.93
N TRP A 306 -5.40 -13.13 9.12
CA TRP A 306 -6.61 -13.79 9.58
C TRP A 306 -7.16 -14.70 8.49
N ASN A 307 -7.18 -16.01 8.72
CA ASN A 307 -7.85 -16.92 7.80
C ASN A 307 -9.37 -16.71 7.87
N GLN A 308 -9.90 -16.03 6.85
CA GLN A 308 -11.32 -15.70 6.69
C GLN A 308 -12.07 -16.72 5.84
N SER A 309 -11.37 -17.60 5.12
CA SER A 309 -11.96 -18.67 4.32
C SER A 309 -11.57 -20.04 4.90
N PRO A 310 -12.45 -20.69 5.69
CA PRO A 310 -12.12 -21.92 6.42
C PRO A 310 -11.80 -23.11 5.52
N THR A 311 -12.13 -23.03 4.23
CA THR A 311 -11.82 -24.04 3.21
C THR A 311 -10.44 -23.82 2.58
N SER A 312 -9.82 -22.65 2.78
CA SER A 312 -8.49 -22.33 2.29
C SER A 312 -7.42 -22.53 3.36
N SER A 313 -6.27 -23.06 2.96
CA SER A 313 -5.11 -23.15 3.85
C SER A 313 -4.61 -21.75 4.20
N CYS A 314 -4.18 -21.54 5.44
CA CYS A 314 -3.41 -20.36 5.85
C CYS A 314 -2.18 -20.81 6.63
N GLN A 315 -1.00 -20.80 5.99
CA GLN A 315 0.25 -21.29 6.57
C GLN A 315 1.48 -20.85 5.77
N SER A 316 2.68 -21.02 6.37
CA SER A 316 3.96 -20.71 5.72
C SER A 316 4.07 -19.26 5.24
N ASN A 317 3.44 -18.36 5.99
CA ASN A 317 3.41 -16.92 5.70
C ASN A 317 4.48 -16.19 6.51
N GLN A 318 5.01 -15.11 5.94
CA GLN A 318 6.10 -14.31 6.48
C GLN A 318 5.66 -12.85 6.54
N ILE A 319 5.84 -12.20 7.68
CA ILE A 319 5.57 -10.77 7.86
C ILE A 319 6.72 -10.20 8.67
N TYR A 320 7.61 -9.40 8.09
CA TYR A 320 8.85 -8.94 8.74
C TYR A 320 9.31 -7.57 8.22
N ASN A 321 10.10 -6.83 9.01
CA ASN A 321 10.69 -5.53 8.64
C ASN A 321 9.70 -4.45 8.18
N ASN A 322 8.39 -4.60 8.43
CA ASN A 322 7.44 -3.54 8.13
C ASN A 322 7.50 -2.47 9.21
N LYS A 323 7.35 -1.20 8.82
CA LYS A 323 7.24 -0.06 9.72
C LYS A 323 5.79 0.42 9.71
N VAL A 324 5.13 0.37 10.86
CA VAL A 324 3.69 0.66 10.94
C VAL A 324 3.40 1.67 12.05
N CYS A 325 2.62 2.68 11.69
CA CYS A 325 2.16 3.76 12.57
C CYS A 325 0.66 3.95 12.34
N TRP A 326 -0.17 3.41 13.23
CA TRP A 326 -1.60 3.25 12.94
C TRP A 326 -2.48 3.58 14.14
N THR A 327 -3.34 4.59 13.98
CA THR A 327 -4.36 4.95 14.97
C THR A 327 -5.75 4.55 14.47
N ASN A 328 -6.44 3.69 15.21
CA ASN A 328 -7.78 3.22 14.85
C ASN A 328 -8.86 4.30 15.07
N LYS A 329 -10.09 4.01 14.64
CA LYS A 329 -11.26 4.89 14.74
C LYS A 329 -11.68 5.32 16.15
N LYS A 330 -11.12 4.69 17.19
CA LYS A 330 -11.35 5.05 18.60
C LYS A 330 -10.21 5.89 19.17
N GLY A 331 -9.22 6.25 18.35
CA GLY A 331 -8.05 7.01 18.76
C GLY A 331 -6.98 6.20 19.49
N TYR A 332 -7.05 4.86 19.44
CA TYR A 332 -6.05 3.96 20.02
C TYR A 332 -5.08 3.46 18.96
N PHE A 333 -3.86 3.19 19.40
CA PHE A 333 -2.86 2.53 18.58
C PHE A 333 -3.29 1.10 18.20
N ASN A 334 -3.17 0.73 16.92
CA ASN A 334 -3.55 -0.60 16.43
C ASN A 334 -2.76 -1.01 15.17
N ALA A 335 -1.44 -1.10 15.29
CA ALA A 335 -0.57 -1.39 14.16
C ALA A 335 -0.69 -2.81 13.59
N ALA A 336 -0.98 -3.81 14.42
CA ALA A 336 -0.96 -5.19 13.97
C ALA A 336 -2.00 -6.07 14.66
N TRP A 337 -2.51 -7.07 13.93
CA TRP A 337 -3.35 -8.12 14.50
C TRP A 337 -3.09 -9.49 13.86
N ASN A 338 -2.87 -10.50 14.69
CA ASN A 338 -2.79 -11.90 14.27
C ASN A 338 -3.93 -12.67 14.94
N SER A 339 -4.81 -13.26 14.14
CA SER A 339 -5.96 -14.04 14.65
C SER A 339 -5.57 -15.37 15.30
N GLY A 340 -4.34 -15.85 15.10
CA GLY A 340 -3.85 -17.14 15.59
C GLY A 340 -4.30 -18.36 14.78
N ASN A 341 -5.02 -18.18 13.65
CA ASN A 341 -5.56 -19.29 12.84
C ASN A 341 -4.85 -19.51 11.50
N CYS A 342 -3.62 -19.00 11.35
CA CYS A 342 -2.77 -19.11 10.16
C CYS A 342 -1.44 -19.85 10.40
N GLY A 343 -1.38 -20.66 11.47
CA GLY A 343 -0.14 -21.28 11.94
C GLY A 343 0.89 -20.25 12.39
N THR A 344 2.15 -20.69 12.49
CA THR A 344 3.27 -19.80 12.83
C THR A 344 3.54 -18.81 11.69
N VAL A 345 3.57 -17.52 12.03
CA VAL A 345 3.93 -16.43 11.12
C VAL A 345 5.39 -16.09 11.36
N ILE A 346 6.23 -16.30 10.35
CA ILE A 346 7.67 -16.10 10.47
C ILE A 346 7.99 -14.60 10.39
N GLY A 347 8.86 -14.15 11.29
CA GLY A 347 9.38 -12.77 11.33
C GLY A 347 8.42 -11.74 11.94
N TRP A 348 7.32 -12.17 12.57
CA TRP A 348 6.32 -11.28 13.17
C TRP A 348 6.94 -10.24 14.13
N ASP A 349 7.95 -10.64 14.89
CA ASP A 349 8.65 -9.79 15.87
C ASP A 349 9.77 -8.93 15.24
N GLU A 350 10.07 -9.10 13.94
CA GLU A 350 11.04 -8.29 13.19
C GLU A 350 10.42 -7.00 12.63
N ASN A 351 9.11 -6.79 12.84
CA ASN A 351 8.43 -5.59 12.41
C ASN A 351 8.52 -4.50 13.48
N THR A 352 8.57 -3.24 13.05
CA THR A 352 8.48 -2.09 13.95
C THR A 352 7.04 -1.62 14.02
N TRP A 353 6.33 -2.15 15.01
CA TRP A 353 4.91 -1.88 15.19
C TRP A 353 4.59 -0.55 15.81
N ASP A 354 5.55 0.22 16.33
CA ASP A 354 5.32 1.43 17.14
C ASP A 354 6.18 2.62 16.67
N THR A 355 6.48 2.65 15.36
CA THR A 355 7.37 3.66 14.78
C THR A 355 6.69 5.03 14.77
N GLU A 356 7.39 6.08 15.18
CA GLU A 356 6.88 7.45 15.09
C GLU A 356 7.20 8.07 13.72
N PHE A 357 6.20 8.10 12.84
CA PHE A 357 6.21 8.91 11.61
C PHE A 357 4.79 9.41 11.31
N ASN A 358 4.64 10.22 10.27
CA ASN A 358 3.35 10.76 9.86
C ASN A 358 3.12 10.60 8.36
N GLY A 359 2.00 11.12 7.85
CA GLY A 359 1.64 11.02 6.44
C GLY A 359 2.66 11.61 5.44
N SER A 360 3.63 12.40 5.92
CA SER A 360 4.72 12.98 5.11
C SER A 360 5.76 11.94 4.65
N VAL A 361 5.59 10.66 4.99
CA VAL A 361 6.33 9.55 4.33
C VAL A 361 6.04 9.45 2.82
N LEU A 362 4.98 10.11 2.35
CA LEU A 362 4.73 10.37 0.93
C LEU A 362 4.83 11.89 0.65
N PRO A 363 5.36 12.29 -0.52
CA PRO A 363 5.38 13.69 -0.98
C PRO A 363 3.99 14.32 -1.00
N GLU A 364 3.84 15.63 -0.81
CA GLU A 364 2.52 16.29 -0.83
C GLU A 364 1.71 15.97 -2.10
N THR A 365 2.36 15.99 -3.26
CA THR A 365 1.77 15.58 -4.54
C THR A 365 2.39 14.27 -5.03
N ILE A 366 1.58 13.20 -5.06
CA ILE A 366 2.05 11.88 -5.51
C ILE A 366 1.69 11.58 -6.96
N LEU A 367 0.52 12.05 -7.43
CA LEU A 367 0.14 11.94 -8.84
C LEU A 367 1.04 12.82 -9.71
N SER A 368 1.23 12.42 -10.95
CA SER A 368 2.05 13.18 -11.90
C SER A 368 1.39 14.50 -12.26
N ASP A 369 2.19 15.56 -12.28
CA ASP A 369 1.70 16.90 -12.61
C ASP A 369 1.83 17.11 -14.11
N CYS A 370 0.68 17.12 -14.78
CA CYS A 370 0.58 17.35 -16.22
C CYS A 370 0.33 18.83 -16.56
N ASN A 371 0.47 19.75 -15.60
CA ASN A 371 0.25 21.20 -15.76
C ASN A 371 1.55 22.02 -15.90
N ASN A 372 2.55 21.52 -16.64
CA ASN A 372 3.72 22.34 -17.00
C ASN A 372 3.54 23.04 -18.35
#